data_AF-A0A0C9X2R8-F1
#
_entry.id   AF-A0A0C9X2R8-F1
#
_cell.length_a   1.000
_cell.length_b   1.000
_cell.length_c   1.000
_cell.angle_alpha   90.00
_cell.angle_beta   90.00
_cell.angle_gamma   90.00
#
_symmetry.space_group_name_H-M   'P 1'
#
loop_
_entity.id
_entity.type
_entity.pdbx_description
1 polymer ?
#
loop_
_entity_poly.entity_id
_entity_poly.type
_entity_poly.pdbx_seq_one_letter_code
_entity_poly.pdbx_strand_id
1 'polypeptide(L)'
;MNRRRAFYVFLSVLALFLLGTVVVLSSVTYYLAIDPSAYLSELEVPYLDNSTRWNPADHGEVQRIPRIIHQTWKTETLPARWSGISRACREMMPDYEYMLWTDASSREFIAEHYSWFLDTFDDYTYAIQRADAIRYFVLHYYGGIYMDLDIGCLRPMDPLLIYPVILPKTIPVGVSNDLMFAEKGHPLLEQTIHNLVTFDHSWILNYPTVMFSTGPMFLSAQYGLYTASHPTSAGTEIRILPKSLYGKNAKPEEAPHSFFSHFYGSSWHADDAAFIGFLGTWGKGLMWFGLL
;
A
#
# COMPACT_ATOMS: atom_id res chain seq x y z
N MET A 1 0.06 -33.32 -42.57
CA MET A 1 0.91 -33.77 -41.44
C MET A 1 1.53 -32.60 -40.66
N ASN A 2 2.10 -31.59 -41.32
CA ASN A 2 2.76 -30.45 -40.66
C ASN A 2 1.82 -29.54 -39.84
N ARG A 3 0.58 -29.30 -40.29
CA ARG A 3 -0.40 -28.50 -39.52
C ARG A 3 -0.78 -29.13 -38.17
N ARG A 4 -0.93 -30.47 -38.11
CA ARG A 4 -1.23 -31.18 -36.86
C ARG A 4 -0.06 -31.10 -35.89
N ARG A 5 1.18 -31.27 -36.37
CA ARG A 5 2.38 -31.11 -35.53
C ARG A 5 2.53 -29.68 -34.99
N ALA A 6 2.34 -28.67 -35.83
CA ALA A 6 2.37 -27.27 -35.39
C ALA A 6 1.29 -26.97 -34.34
N PHE A 7 0.09 -27.52 -34.51
CA PHE A 7 -1.00 -27.39 -33.53
C PHE A 7 -0.65 -28.05 -32.19
N TYR A 8 -0.12 -29.27 -32.18
CA TYR A 8 0.30 -29.92 -30.93
C TYR A 8 1.45 -29.18 -30.25
N VAL A 9 2.44 -28.68 -31.01
CA VAL A 9 3.53 -27.86 -30.45
C VAL A 9 2.98 -26.59 -29.82
N PHE A 10 2.04 -25.90 -30.49
CA PHE A 10 1.38 -24.73 -29.95
C PHE A 10 0.64 -25.04 -28.64
N LEU A 11 -0.16 -26.12 -28.61
CA LEU A 11 -0.86 -26.55 -27.40
C LEU A 11 0.10 -26.91 -26.27
N SER A 12 1.21 -27.60 -26.56
CA SER A 12 2.22 -27.92 -25.54
C SER A 12 2.90 -26.67 -24.97
N VAL A 13 3.25 -25.70 -25.83
CA VAL A 13 3.82 -24.43 -25.37
C VAL A 13 2.80 -23.64 -24.54
N LEU A 14 1.54 -23.59 -24.98
CA LEU A 14 0.47 -22.94 -24.23
C LEU A 14 0.27 -23.62 -22.86
N ALA A 15 0.22 -24.95 -22.81
CA ALA A 15 0.08 -25.71 -21.57
C ALA A 15 1.25 -25.47 -20.61
N LEU A 16 2.49 -25.45 -21.09
CA LEU A 16 3.67 -25.13 -20.27
C LEU A 16 3.64 -23.69 -19.76
N PHE A 17 3.21 -22.73 -20.60
CA PHE A 17 3.05 -21.33 -20.20
C PHE A 17 1.97 -21.18 -19.11
N LEU A 18 0.83 -21.84 -19.28
CA LEU A 18 -0.26 -21.85 -18.29
C LEU A 18 0.17 -22.50 -16.99
N LEU A 19 0.84 -23.66 -17.04
CA LEU A 19 1.37 -24.33 -15.86
C LEU A 19 2.40 -23.46 -15.12
N GLY A 20 3.34 -22.86 -15.85
CA GLY A 20 4.32 -21.93 -15.28
C GLY A 20 3.64 -20.73 -14.62
N THR A 21 2.60 -20.18 -15.26
CA THR A 21 1.81 -19.08 -14.70
C THR A 21 1.12 -19.49 -13.39
N VAL A 22 0.49 -20.66 -13.34
CA VAL A 22 -0.13 -21.17 -12.12
C VAL A 22 0.89 -21.36 -11.00
N VAL A 23 2.06 -21.93 -11.31
CA VAL A 23 3.15 -22.11 -10.34
C VAL A 23 3.59 -20.76 -9.79
N VAL A 24 3.91 -19.79 -10.66
CA VAL A 24 4.35 -18.45 -10.26
C VAL A 24 3.29 -17.75 -9.41
N LEU A 25 2.03 -17.71 -9.86
CA LEU A 25 0.95 -17.04 -9.11
C LEU A 25 0.67 -17.71 -7.78
N SER A 26 0.73 -19.04 -7.70
CA SER A 26 0.55 -19.78 -6.46
C SER A 26 1.71 -19.53 -5.49
N SER A 27 2.95 -19.50 -5.98
CA SER A 27 4.12 -19.14 -5.18
C SER A 27 4.04 -17.71 -4.66
N VAL A 28 3.70 -16.73 -5.51
CA VAL A 28 3.51 -15.34 -5.09
C VAL A 28 2.41 -15.24 -4.03
N THR A 29 1.29 -15.95 -4.21
CA THR A 29 0.21 -15.98 -3.24
C THR A 29 0.64 -16.59 -1.91
N TYR A 30 1.44 -17.66 -1.95
CA TYR A 30 1.93 -18.33 -0.76
C TYR A 30 2.95 -17.46 0.01
N TYR A 31 3.95 -16.90 -0.67
CA TYR A 31 5.02 -16.12 -0.04
C TYR A 31 4.57 -14.73 0.40
N LEU A 32 3.54 -14.16 -0.21
CA LEU A 32 2.95 -12.87 0.19
C LEU A 32 1.65 -13.03 0.98
N ALA A 33 1.36 -14.26 1.45
CA ALA A 33 0.24 -14.49 2.34
C ALA A 33 0.48 -13.77 3.67
N ILE A 34 -0.53 -13.06 4.13
CA ILE A 34 -0.52 -12.40 5.43
C ILE A 34 -1.02 -13.39 6.48
N ASP A 35 -0.28 -13.53 7.57
CA ASP A 35 -0.71 -14.31 8.74
C ASP A 35 -2.09 -13.82 9.24
N PRO A 36 -3.10 -14.70 9.37
CA PRO A 36 -4.43 -14.33 9.87
C PRO A 36 -4.41 -13.59 11.22
N SER A 37 -3.45 -13.87 12.09
CA SER A 37 -3.31 -13.20 13.40
C SER A 37 -2.87 -11.73 13.29
N ALA A 38 -2.29 -11.32 12.16
CA ALA A 38 -1.88 -9.93 11.95
C ALA A 38 -3.07 -8.99 11.72
N TYR A 39 -4.21 -9.50 11.27
CA TYR A 39 -5.38 -8.68 10.97
C TYR A 39 -5.98 -8.07 12.25
N LEU A 40 -6.27 -6.78 12.18
CA LEU A 40 -7.12 -6.12 13.17
C LEU A 40 -8.55 -6.65 13.07
N SER A 41 -9.20 -6.79 14.21
CA SER A 41 -10.62 -7.10 14.31
C SER A 41 -11.43 -5.90 14.82
N GLU A 42 -12.74 -5.92 14.59
CA GLU A 42 -13.65 -4.92 15.13
C GLU A 42 -13.80 -5.01 16.66
N LEU A 43 -13.35 -6.12 17.27
CA LEU A 43 -13.31 -6.29 18.72
C LEU A 43 -12.12 -5.55 19.34
N GLU A 44 -11.00 -5.45 18.61
CA GLU A 44 -9.80 -4.75 19.06
C GLU A 44 -9.87 -3.24 18.81
N VAL A 45 -10.73 -2.81 17.89
CA VAL A 45 -10.82 -1.43 17.45
C VAL A 45 -12.25 -0.92 17.62
N PRO A 46 -12.54 -0.12 18.66
CA PRO A 46 -13.91 0.27 19.00
C PRO A 46 -14.58 1.04 17.86
N TYR A 47 -15.89 0.81 17.70
CA TYR A 47 -16.73 1.65 16.87
C TYR A 47 -17.15 2.90 17.63
N LEU A 48 -16.65 4.04 17.17
CA LEU A 48 -17.01 5.36 17.67
C LEU A 48 -17.60 6.19 16.53
N ASP A 49 -18.54 7.07 16.86
CA ASP A 49 -19.04 8.03 15.89
C ASP A 49 -17.93 9.01 15.44
N ASN A 50 -18.23 9.82 14.43
CA ASN A 50 -17.25 10.72 13.83
C ASN A 50 -16.86 11.93 14.69
N SER A 51 -17.49 12.11 15.85
CA SER A 51 -17.26 13.22 16.78
C SER A 51 -16.56 12.78 18.06
N THR A 52 -16.67 11.51 18.41
CA THR A 52 -16.10 10.93 19.63
C THR A 52 -14.62 10.65 19.45
N ARG A 53 -13.79 11.32 20.25
CA ARG A 53 -12.34 11.11 20.30
C ARG A 53 -12.02 9.96 21.24
N TRP A 54 -10.99 9.19 20.90
CA TRP A 54 -10.50 8.10 21.74
C TRP A 54 -9.14 8.44 22.32
N ASN A 55 -8.95 8.14 23.60
CA ASN A 55 -7.70 8.43 24.30
C ASN A 55 -7.08 7.12 24.81
N PRO A 56 -5.87 6.73 24.32
CA PRO A 56 -5.18 5.53 24.78
C PRO A 56 -5.05 5.43 26.30
N ALA A 57 -4.80 6.55 26.97
CA ALA A 57 -4.54 6.60 28.40
C ALA A 57 -5.75 6.13 29.24
N ASP A 58 -6.98 6.37 28.76
CA ASP A 58 -8.21 5.96 29.44
C ASP A 58 -8.39 4.44 29.45
N HIS A 59 -7.63 3.73 28.62
CA HIS A 59 -7.65 2.28 28.46
C HIS A 59 -6.37 1.60 28.96
N GLY A 60 -5.44 2.35 29.58
CA GLY A 60 -4.15 1.83 30.01
C GLY A 60 -3.18 1.54 28.85
N GLU A 61 -3.47 2.08 27.66
CA GLU A 61 -2.66 1.91 26.46
C GLU A 61 -1.73 3.12 26.23
N VAL A 62 -0.65 2.89 25.50
CA VAL A 62 0.31 3.94 25.14
C VAL A 62 0.19 4.26 23.65
N GLN A 63 0.09 5.53 23.31
CA GLN A 63 0.13 5.97 21.92
C GLN A 63 1.53 5.71 21.34
N ARG A 64 1.60 4.99 20.21
CA ARG A 64 2.83 4.65 19.50
C ARG A 64 3.01 5.50 18.24
N ILE A 65 1.93 5.67 17.49
CA ILE A 65 1.92 6.46 16.24
C ILE A 65 1.68 7.94 16.56
N PRO A 66 2.56 8.86 16.11
CA PRO A 66 2.35 10.30 16.21
C PRO A 66 1.07 10.78 15.48
N ARG A 67 0.43 11.82 16.01
CA ARG A 67 -0.77 12.43 15.40
C ARG A 67 -0.38 13.37 14.24
N ILE A 68 0.20 12.81 13.19
CA ILE A 68 0.65 13.54 12.00
C ILE A 68 0.06 12.87 10.76
N ILE A 69 -0.64 13.64 9.93
CA ILE A 69 -1.16 13.19 8.63
C ILE A 69 -0.26 13.74 7.54
N HIS A 70 0.41 12.84 6.83
CA HIS A 70 1.21 13.12 5.65
C HIS A 70 0.38 12.84 4.38
N GLN A 71 0.37 13.79 3.46
CA GLN A 71 -0.15 13.59 2.11
C GLN A 71 0.87 14.10 1.10
N THR A 72 0.86 13.57 -0.12
CA THR A 72 1.73 14.03 -1.20
C THR A 72 0.92 14.68 -2.31
N TRP A 73 1.47 15.74 -2.90
CA TRP A 73 0.98 16.32 -4.13
C TRP A 73 2.12 16.96 -4.90
N LYS A 74 1.89 17.38 -6.15
CA LYS A 74 2.95 18.01 -6.95
C LYS A 74 3.36 19.39 -6.42
N THR A 75 2.39 20.14 -5.89
CA THR A 75 2.54 21.53 -5.45
C THR A 75 1.74 21.80 -4.18
N GLU A 76 1.90 23.00 -3.61
CA GLU A 76 1.19 23.41 -2.38
C GLU A 76 -0.33 23.49 -2.54
N THR A 77 -0.84 23.55 -3.78
CA THR A 77 -2.27 23.72 -4.05
C THR A 77 -2.88 22.39 -4.50
N LEU A 78 -3.69 21.80 -3.62
CA LEU A 78 -4.50 20.63 -3.94
C LEU A 78 -5.59 20.97 -4.96
N PRO A 79 -5.89 20.08 -5.92
CA PRO A 79 -7.00 20.27 -6.85
C PRO A 79 -8.33 20.25 -6.09
N ALA A 80 -9.33 20.97 -6.60
CA ALA A 80 -10.64 21.12 -5.95
C ALA A 80 -11.31 19.78 -5.61
N ARG A 81 -11.08 18.74 -6.43
CA ARG A 81 -11.59 17.39 -6.21
C ARG A 81 -11.07 16.76 -4.91
N TRP A 82 -9.81 16.99 -4.57
CA TRP A 82 -9.15 16.37 -3.41
C TRP A 82 -9.09 17.28 -2.19
N SER A 83 -9.12 18.60 -2.38
CA SER A 83 -9.01 19.56 -1.29
C SER A 83 -10.15 19.44 -0.28
N GLY A 84 -11.38 19.14 -0.74
CA GLY A 84 -12.53 18.88 0.12
C GLY A 84 -12.37 17.61 0.97
N ILE A 85 -11.89 16.52 0.36
CA ILE A 85 -11.66 15.22 1.04
C ILE A 85 -10.58 15.36 2.10
N SER A 86 -9.43 15.94 1.73
CA SER A 86 -8.33 16.23 2.65
C SER A 86 -8.76 17.19 3.78
N ARG A 87 -9.56 18.22 3.48
CA ARG A 87 -10.11 19.14 4.50
C ARG A 87 -11.01 18.42 5.49
N ALA A 88 -11.93 17.57 5.03
CA ALA A 88 -12.84 16.85 5.92
C ALA A 88 -12.10 15.97 6.94
N CYS A 89 -11.02 15.28 6.53
CA CYS A 89 -10.17 14.55 7.47
C CYS A 89 -9.55 15.46 8.55
N ARG A 90 -9.02 16.63 8.16
CA ARG A 90 -8.38 17.58 9.09
C ARG A 90 -9.38 18.20 10.06
N GLU A 91 -10.57 18.56 9.57
CA GLU A 91 -11.64 19.11 10.43
C GLU A 91 -12.14 18.08 11.44
N MET A 92 -12.12 16.79 11.10
CA MET A 92 -12.47 15.69 12.01
C MET A 92 -11.39 15.43 13.07
N MET A 93 -10.14 15.78 12.81
CA MET A 93 -8.97 15.54 13.67
C MET A 93 -8.16 16.83 13.85
N PRO A 94 -8.71 17.87 14.50
CA PRO A 94 -8.07 19.20 14.59
C PRO A 94 -6.80 19.21 15.45
N ASP A 95 -6.59 18.18 16.28
CA ASP A 95 -5.39 17.96 17.09
C ASP A 95 -4.27 17.23 16.34
N TYR A 96 -4.51 16.79 15.10
CA TYR A 96 -3.48 16.16 14.27
C TYR A 96 -2.75 17.24 13.48
N GLU A 97 -1.42 17.12 13.41
CA GLU A 97 -0.61 17.92 12.50
C GLU A 97 -0.85 17.45 11.06
N TYR A 98 -0.83 18.38 10.12
CA TYR A 98 -0.98 18.09 8.71
C TYR A 98 0.26 18.54 7.94
N MET A 99 0.87 17.62 7.20
CA MET A 99 2.03 17.89 6.35
C MET A 99 1.73 17.50 4.91
N LEU A 100 1.79 18.49 4.02
CA LEU A 100 1.74 18.27 2.58
C LEU A 100 3.17 18.23 2.03
N TRP A 101 3.51 17.12 1.38
CA TRP A 101 4.79 16.93 0.72
C TRP A 101 4.66 17.23 -0.76
N THR A 102 5.30 18.29 -1.22
CA THR A 102 5.38 18.66 -2.63
C THR A 102 6.52 17.93 -3.33
N ASP A 103 6.55 17.92 -4.66
CA ASP A 103 7.71 17.36 -5.39
C ASP A 103 9.02 18.05 -4.93
N ALA A 104 8.97 19.37 -4.70
CA ALA A 104 10.11 20.15 -4.24
C ALA A 104 10.48 19.84 -2.77
N SER A 105 9.53 19.89 -1.84
CA SER A 105 9.82 19.65 -0.42
C SER A 105 10.18 18.20 -0.13
N SER A 106 9.65 17.25 -0.92
CA SER A 106 10.05 15.83 -0.86
C SER A 106 11.52 15.65 -1.22
N ARG A 107 11.98 16.26 -2.33
CA ARG A 107 13.37 16.17 -2.76
C ARG A 107 14.32 16.85 -1.76
N GLU A 108 13.93 18.03 -1.26
CA GLU A 108 14.70 18.76 -0.24
C GLU A 108 14.85 17.93 1.04
N PHE A 109 13.76 17.32 1.50
CA PHE A 109 13.77 16.43 2.66
C PHE A 109 14.71 15.24 2.50
N ILE A 110 14.71 14.58 1.33
CA ILE A 110 15.66 13.51 1.03
C ILE A 110 17.09 14.05 1.02
N ALA A 111 17.34 15.19 0.39
CA ALA A 111 18.67 15.80 0.36
C ALA A 111 19.21 16.16 1.76
N GLU A 112 18.34 16.61 2.67
CA GLU A 112 18.72 17.01 4.02
C GLU A 112 18.92 15.81 4.96
N HIS A 113 18.00 14.84 4.96
CA HIS A 113 17.96 13.78 5.98
C HIS A 113 18.43 12.41 5.48
N TYR A 114 18.39 12.17 4.17
CA TYR A 114 18.69 10.88 3.55
C TYR A 114 19.52 11.08 2.28
N SER A 115 20.55 11.95 2.35
CA SER A 115 21.36 12.35 1.19
C SER A 115 21.98 11.18 0.41
N TRP A 116 22.20 10.05 1.06
CA TRP A 116 22.64 8.79 0.43
C TRP A 116 21.66 8.22 -0.60
N PHE A 117 20.38 8.61 -0.54
CA PHE A 117 19.32 8.16 -1.44
C PHE A 117 18.98 9.18 -2.53
N LEU A 118 19.55 10.39 -2.47
CA LEU A 118 19.15 11.49 -3.35
C LEU A 118 19.33 11.16 -4.83
N ASP A 119 20.45 10.53 -5.20
CA ASP A 119 20.73 10.15 -6.59
C ASP A 119 19.67 9.16 -7.11
N THR A 120 19.35 8.11 -6.34
CA THR A 120 18.28 7.16 -6.69
C THR A 120 16.91 7.85 -6.79
N PHE A 121 16.60 8.77 -5.87
CA PHE A 121 15.34 9.51 -5.87
C PHE A 121 15.18 10.36 -7.14
N ASP A 122 16.25 11.05 -7.55
CA ASP A 122 16.29 11.88 -8.75
C ASP A 122 16.24 11.04 -10.04
N ASP A 123 16.89 9.88 -10.04
CA ASP A 123 16.99 8.98 -11.20
C ASP A 123 15.71 8.15 -11.47
N TYR A 124 14.75 8.14 -10.53
CA TYR A 124 13.47 7.46 -10.77
C TYR A 124 12.79 7.95 -12.07
N THR A 125 12.41 7.00 -12.91
CA THR A 125 11.84 7.31 -14.24
C THR A 125 10.48 7.99 -14.13
N TYR A 126 9.63 7.52 -13.19
CA TYR A 126 8.26 8.01 -13.04
C TYR A 126 8.08 8.84 -11.77
N ALA A 127 7.35 9.96 -11.87
CA ALA A 127 7.05 10.80 -10.70
C ALA A 127 6.31 10.05 -9.58
N ILE A 128 5.50 9.05 -9.93
CA ILE A 128 4.81 8.21 -8.95
C ILE A 128 5.79 7.36 -8.13
N GLN A 129 6.96 6.97 -8.66
CA GLN A 129 7.99 6.27 -7.87
C GLN A 129 8.55 7.16 -6.77
N ARG A 130 8.76 8.45 -7.05
CA ARG A 130 9.17 9.43 -6.02
C ARG A 130 8.08 9.64 -4.96
N ALA A 131 6.82 9.74 -5.37
CA ALA A 131 5.69 9.86 -4.45
C ALA A 131 5.47 8.58 -3.62
N ASP A 132 5.77 7.41 -4.17
CA ASP A 132 5.81 6.16 -3.44
C ASP A 132 7.01 6.13 -2.47
N ALA A 133 8.20 6.49 -2.91
CA ALA A 133 9.39 6.45 -2.06
C ALA A 133 9.27 7.40 -0.86
N ILE A 134 8.87 8.66 -1.08
CA ILE A 134 8.84 9.67 -0.02
C ILE A 134 7.94 9.27 1.15
N ARG A 135 6.84 8.53 0.90
CA ARG A 135 5.92 8.10 1.97
C ARG A 135 6.59 7.19 2.98
N TYR A 136 7.56 6.39 2.57
CA TYR A 136 8.33 5.54 3.46
C TYR A 136 9.31 6.36 4.32
N PHE A 137 10.01 7.32 3.70
CA PHE A 137 10.99 8.15 4.40
C PHE A 137 10.36 9.09 5.42
N VAL A 138 9.22 9.72 5.10
CA VAL A 138 8.55 10.64 6.02
C VAL A 138 7.97 9.88 7.21
N LEU A 139 7.39 8.69 6.98
CA LEU A 139 6.94 7.83 8.07
C LEU A 139 8.09 7.28 8.91
N HIS A 140 9.23 6.95 8.29
CA HIS A 140 10.41 6.53 9.05
C HIS A 140 10.91 7.66 9.98
N TYR A 141 10.99 8.89 9.46
CA TYR A 141 11.56 10.03 10.18
C TYR A 141 10.63 10.64 11.23
N TYR A 142 9.36 10.85 10.87
CA TYR A 142 8.37 11.50 11.73
C TYR A 142 7.49 10.49 12.47
N GLY A 143 7.34 9.26 11.96
CA GLY A 143 6.19 8.42 12.28
C GLY A 143 4.92 8.97 11.64
N GLY A 144 3.77 8.59 12.15
CA GLY A 144 2.48 9.18 11.79
C GLY A 144 1.71 8.33 10.79
N ILE A 145 0.94 9.03 9.95
CA ILE A 145 -0.06 8.44 9.07
C ILE A 145 0.16 9.02 7.67
N TYR A 146 0.56 8.18 6.73
CA TYR A 146 0.52 8.55 5.33
C TYR A 146 -0.83 8.15 4.75
N MET A 147 -1.48 9.04 3.98
CA MET A 147 -2.67 8.69 3.21
C MET A 147 -2.72 9.40 1.85
N ASP A 148 -3.06 8.66 0.80
CA ASP A 148 -3.29 9.23 -0.52
C ASP A 148 -4.49 10.20 -0.50
N LEU A 149 -4.49 11.14 -1.45
CA LEU A 149 -5.49 12.24 -1.54
C LEU A 149 -6.90 11.77 -1.90
N ASP A 150 -7.04 10.57 -2.44
CA ASP A 150 -8.31 9.94 -2.81
C ASP A 150 -8.86 9.03 -1.70
N ILE A 151 -8.29 9.10 -0.49
CA ILE A 151 -8.80 8.46 0.72
C ILE A 151 -9.44 9.52 1.61
N GLY A 152 -10.71 9.33 1.98
CA GLY A 152 -11.45 10.18 2.92
C GLY A 152 -11.66 9.51 4.27
N CYS A 153 -11.83 10.30 5.32
CA CYS A 153 -12.03 9.83 6.69
C CYS A 153 -13.52 9.77 7.03
N LEU A 154 -13.96 8.64 7.59
CA LEU A 154 -15.33 8.44 8.06
C LEU A 154 -15.45 8.60 9.58
N ARG A 155 -14.36 8.36 10.32
CA ARG A 155 -14.27 8.53 11.77
C ARG A 155 -12.82 8.77 12.24
N PRO A 156 -12.60 9.29 13.46
CA PRO A 156 -11.27 9.49 14.03
C PRO A 156 -10.40 8.22 14.01
N MET A 157 -9.12 8.38 13.69
CA MET A 157 -8.14 7.27 13.65
C MET A 157 -7.52 6.95 15.01
N ASP A 158 -7.95 7.63 16.08
CA ASP A 158 -7.35 7.54 17.42
C ASP A 158 -7.13 6.11 17.94
N PRO A 159 -8.09 5.16 17.81
CA PRO A 159 -7.90 3.80 18.32
C PRO A 159 -6.85 2.98 17.55
N LEU A 160 -6.43 3.46 16.38
CA LEU A 160 -5.38 2.83 15.59
C LEU A 160 -3.98 3.25 16.06
N LEU A 161 -3.85 4.31 16.86
CA LEU A 161 -2.54 4.90 17.20
C LEU A 161 -1.72 4.12 18.24
N ILE A 162 -2.29 3.07 18.83
CA ILE A 162 -1.60 2.23 19.83
C ILE A 162 -0.74 1.13 19.21
N TYR A 163 -0.91 0.86 17.92
CA TYR A 163 -0.15 -0.16 17.22
C TYR A 163 1.15 0.42 16.67
N PRO A 164 2.25 -0.33 16.61
CA PRO A 164 3.52 0.18 16.07
C PRO A 164 3.44 0.48 14.58
N VAL A 165 2.89 -0.45 13.77
CA VAL A 165 2.69 -0.26 12.34
C VAL A 165 1.33 -0.81 11.93
N ILE A 166 0.64 -0.11 11.03
CA ILE A 166 -0.57 -0.61 10.38
C ILE A 166 -0.47 -0.46 8.87
N LEU A 167 -0.67 -1.58 8.16
CA LEU A 167 -0.72 -1.61 6.70
C LEU A 167 -2.07 -2.18 6.22
N PRO A 168 -2.72 -1.58 5.22
CA PRO A 168 -3.97 -2.09 4.67
C PRO A 168 -3.72 -3.33 3.80
N LYS A 169 -4.65 -4.28 3.84
CA LYS A 169 -4.66 -5.41 2.90
C LYS A 169 -4.88 -4.91 1.47
N THR A 170 -4.12 -5.45 0.50
CA THR A 170 -4.40 -5.26 -0.93
C THR A 170 -4.94 -6.54 -1.60
N ILE A 171 -5.39 -6.39 -2.84
CA ILE A 171 -5.92 -7.46 -3.69
C ILE A 171 -5.03 -7.55 -4.95
N PRO A 172 -4.61 -8.75 -5.39
CA PRO A 172 -5.01 -10.05 -4.87
C PRO A 172 -4.30 -10.50 -3.60
N VAL A 173 -3.08 -10.02 -3.31
CA VAL A 173 -2.24 -10.50 -2.20
C VAL A 173 -1.37 -9.37 -1.64
N GLY A 174 -0.95 -9.49 -0.37
CA GLY A 174 -0.05 -8.53 0.28
C GLY A 174 -0.73 -7.29 0.87
N VAL A 175 0.03 -6.21 0.97
CA VAL A 175 -0.36 -4.93 1.59
C VAL A 175 -0.34 -3.78 0.58
N SER A 176 -1.16 -2.75 0.82
CA SER A 176 -1.14 -1.51 0.04
C SER A 176 -0.21 -0.48 0.67
N ASN A 177 0.31 0.44 -0.14
CA ASN A 177 1.12 1.56 0.30
C ASN A 177 0.37 2.90 0.23
N ASP A 178 -0.92 2.91 -0.13
CA ASP A 178 -1.77 4.11 -0.26
C ASP A 178 -2.23 4.71 1.08
N LEU A 179 -2.19 3.92 2.14
CA LEU A 179 -2.46 4.31 3.52
C LEU A 179 -1.50 3.52 4.40
N MET A 180 -0.78 4.18 5.31
CA MET A 180 0.19 3.51 6.18
C MET A 180 0.29 4.25 7.51
N PHE A 181 0.43 3.50 8.58
CA PHE A 181 0.66 4.03 9.92
C PHE A 181 1.97 3.48 10.44
N ALA A 182 2.78 4.32 11.08
CA ALA A 182 4.00 3.86 11.71
C ALA A 182 4.39 4.71 12.92
N GLU A 183 4.94 4.06 13.93
CA GLU A 183 5.78 4.72 14.91
C GLU A 183 7.09 5.20 14.27
N LYS A 184 7.65 6.26 14.82
CA LYS A 184 8.90 6.84 14.34
C LYS A 184 10.04 5.84 14.47
N GLY A 185 10.83 5.68 13.40
CA GLY A 185 12.02 4.83 13.39
C GLY A 185 11.74 3.32 13.43
N HIS A 186 10.53 2.88 13.06
CA HIS A 186 10.21 1.45 13.10
C HIS A 186 11.14 0.64 12.15
N PRO A 187 11.75 -0.48 12.59
CA PRO A 187 12.74 -1.22 11.79
C PRO A 187 12.24 -1.75 10.44
N LEU A 188 10.94 -2.05 10.32
CA LEU A 188 10.32 -2.37 9.01
C LEU A 188 10.54 -1.24 8.00
N LEU A 189 10.34 0.02 8.38
CA LEU A 189 10.50 1.15 7.49
C LEU A 189 11.97 1.42 7.19
N GLU A 190 12.86 1.21 8.17
CA GLU A 190 14.30 1.27 7.95
C GLU A 190 14.75 0.24 6.90
N GLN A 191 14.30 -1.01 7.01
CA GLN A 191 14.54 -2.04 5.99
C GLN A 191 13.95 -1.62 4.63
N THR A 192 12.73 -1.08 4.64
CA THR A 192 12.00 -0.68 3.43
C THR A 192 12.78 0.40 2.67
N ILE A 193 13.22 1.48 3.33
CA ILE A 193 13.91 2.57 2.65
C ILE A 193 15.27 2.14 2.09
N HIS A 194 16.03 1.28 2.80
CA HIS A 194 17.33 0.80 2.32
C HIS A 194 17.20 -0.14 1.12
N ASN A 195 16.11 -0.91 1.05
CA ASN A 195 15.88 -1.83 -0.05
C ASN A 195 15.32 -1.17 -1.32
N LEU A 196 14.90 0.10 -1.28
CA LEU A 196 14.44 0.82 -2.48
C LEU A 196 15.50 0.84 -3.59
N VAL A 197 16.78 1.02 -3.23
CA VAL A 197 17.89 1.03 -4.20
C VAL A 197 18.04 -0.32 -4.90
N THR A 198 17.92 -1.42 -4.15
CA THR A 198 18.04 -2.78 -4.69
C THR A 198 16.87 -3.15 -5.60
N PHE A 199 15.70 -2.56 -5.38
CA PHE A 199 14.48 -2.83 -6.13
C PHE A 199 14.20 -1.83 -7.25
N ASP A 200 15.07 -0.84 -7.47
CA ASP A 200 14.98 0.08 -8.60
C ASP A 200 15.32 -0.62 -9.92
N HIS A 201 14.35 -1.40 -10.40
CA HIS A 201 14.40 -2.09 -11.67
C HIS A 201 13.46 -1.41 -12.65
N SER A 202 13.82 -1.44 -13.93
CA SER A 202 12.95 -1.00 -15.02
C SER A 202 12.48 -2.21 -15.82
N TRP A 203 11.16 -2.33 -15.99
CA TRP A 203 10.53 -3.36 -16.81
C TRP A 203 9.97 -2.72 -18.09
N ILE A 204 9.63 -3.55 -19.08
CA ILE A 204 9.12 -3.10 -20.39
C ILE A 204 7.83 -2.27 -20.24
N LEU A 205 7.04 -2.53 -19.19
CA LEU A 205 5.76 -1.87 -18.93
C LEU A 205 5.87 -0.94 -17.71
N ASN A 206 5.14 0.18 -17.75
CA ASN A 206 5.16 1.20 -16.71
C ASN A 206 4.57 0.67 -15.40
N TYR A 207 3.41 0.01 -15.49
CA TYR A 207 2.68 -0.43 -14.30
C TYR A 207 3.47 -1.44 -13.44
N PRO A 208 4.04 -2.54 -13.99
CA PRO A 208 4.93 -3.42 -13.24
C PRO A 208 6.15 -2.68 -12.69
N THR A 209 6.67 -1.70 -13.44
CA THR A 209 7.82 -0.92 -12.99
C THR A 209 7.57 -0.20 -11.69
N VAL A 210 6.49 0.58 -11.62
CA VAL A 210 6.14 1.27 -10.38
C VAL A 210 5.75 0.26 -9.29
N MET A 211 5.00 -0.79 -9.65
CA MET A 211 4.41 -1.73 -8.68
C MET A 211 5.46 -2.49 -7.88
N PHE A 212 6.55 -2.91 -8.53
CA PHE A 212 7.59 -3.75 -7.94
C PHE A 212 8.84 -2.97 -7.48
N SER A 213 9.03 -1.72 -7.89
CA SER A 213 10.16 -0.90 -7.42
C SER A 213 9.86 -0.14 -6.13
N THR A 214 8.72 0.57 -6.10
CA THR A 214 8.34 1.45 -4.99
C THR A 214 6.92 1.20 -4.48
N GLY A 215 6.15 0.40 -5.21
CA GLY A 215 4.72 0.21 -5.01
C GLY A 215 4.27 -0.78 -3.94
N PRO A 216 2.98 -1.16 -3.97
CA PRO A 216 2.41 -2.17 -3.08
C PRO A 216 3.13 -3.52 -3.11
N MET A 217 3.61 -3.98 -4.26
CA MET A 217 4.31 -5.27 -4.34
C MET A 217 5.72 -5.20 -3.79
N PHE A 218 6.40 -4.06 -3.96
CA PHE A 218 7.65 -3.78 -3.25
C PHE A 218 7.43 -3.84 -1.73
N LEU A 219 6.47 -3.07 -1.21
CA LEU A 219 6.17 -3.07 0.23
C LEU A 219 5.75 -4.45 0.75
N SER A 220 4.97 -5.20 -0.04
CA SER A 220 4.57 -6.57 0.30
C SER A 220 5.77 -7.51 0.40
N ALA A 221 6.76 -7.38 -0.49
CA ALA A 221 8.01 -8.12 -0.39
C ALA A 221 8.78 -7.74 0.87
N GLN A 222 8.86 -6.44 1.21
CA GLN A 222 9.53 -5.98 2.43
C GLN A 222 8.85 -6.51 3.69
N TYR A 223 7.52 -6.46 3.74
CA TYR A 223 6.71 -7.05 4.81
C TYR A 223 6.98 -8.56 4.96
N GLY A 224 6.97 -9.31 3.86
CA GLY A 224 7.25 -10.75 3.87
C GLY A 224 8.66 -11.09 4.37
N LEU A 225 9.68 -10.37 3.90
CA LEU A 225 11.07 -10.55 4.34
C LEU A 225 11.26 -10.18 5.82
N TYR A 226 10.62 -9.11 6.28
CA TYR A 226 10.73 -8.65 7.66
C TYR A 226 10.07 -9.65 8.61
N THR A 227 8.84 -10.08 8.33
CA THR A 227 8.11 -11.03 9.18
C THR A 227 8.74 -12.41 9.19
N ALA A 228 9.35 -12.85 8.08
CA ALA A 228 10.11 -14.10 8.04
C ALA A 228 11.38 -14.06 8.91
N SER A 229 12.03 -12.90 9.05
CA SER A 229 13.20 -12.72 9.92
C SER A 229 12.85 -12.35 11.36
N HIS A 230 11.62 -11.88 11.62
CA HIS A 230 11.12 -11.49 12.95
C HIS A 230 9.78 -12.18 13.26
N PRO A 231 9.76 -13.51 13.52
CA PRO A 231 8.51 -14.24 13.70
C PRO A 231 7.66 -13.77 14.88
N THR A 232 8.28 -13.16 15.90
CA THR A 232 7.60 -12.60 17.07
C THR A 232 6.88 -11.28 16.79
N SER A 233 7.26 -10.57 15.73
CA SER A 233 6.67 -9.30 15.28
C SER A 233 5.39 -9.51 14.47
N ALA A 234 5.23 -10.70 13.88
CA ALA A 234 4.01 -11.10 13.16
C ALA A 234 2.85 -11.22 14.15
N GLY A 235 1.80 -10.41 13.97
CA GLY A 235 0.62 -10.43 14.85
C GLY A 235 0.63 -9.38 15.98
N THR A 236 1.79 -8.82 16.34
CA THR A 236 1.94 -7.95 17.51
C THR A 236 2.42 -6.55 17.13
N GLU A 237 3.48 -6.44 16.32
CA GLU A 237 4.08 -5.14 15.97
C GLU A 237 3.53 -4.57 14.66
N ILE A 238 3.35 -5.44 13.66
CA ILE A 238 2.79 -5.05 12.36
C ILE A 238 1.38 -5.60 12.27
N ARG A 239 0.40 -4.70 12.29
CA ARG A 239 -1.02 -5.04 12.17
C ARG A 239 -1.54 -4.75 10.78
N ILE A 240 -2.51 -5.52 10.35
CA ILE A 240 -3.09 -5.41 9.02
C ILE A 240 -4.52 -4.90 9.11
N LEU A 241 -4.80 -3.81 8.40
CA LEU A 241 -6.14 -3.25 8.31
C LEU A 241 -6.97 -4.09 7.31
N PRO A 242 -7.98 -4.85 7.78
CA PRO A 242 -8.80 -5.69 6.91
C PRO A 242 -9.74 -4.84 6.06
N LYS A 243 -10.34 -5.49 5.04
CA LYS A 243 -11.36 -4.88 4.17
C LYS A 243 -12.51 -4.22 4.95
N SER A 244 -12.94 -4.80 6.07
CA SER A 244 -14.05 -4.26 6.89
C SER A 244 -13.73 -2.93 7.57
N LEU A 245 -12.46 -2.69 7.91
CA LEU A 245 -12.01 -1.44 8.55
C LEU A 245 -11.37 -0.46 7.55
N TYR A 246 -10.86 -0.98 6.43
CA TYR A 246 -10.20 -0.19 5.38
C TYR A 246 -11.18 0.32 4.32
N GLY A 247 -12.23 -0.42 3.99
CA GLY A 247 -13.30 0.00 3.08
C GLY A 247 -12.98 -0.05 1.57
N LYS A 248 -11.71 -0.25 1.16
CA LYS A 248 -11.37 -0.34 -0.27
C LYS A 248 -11.95 -1.61 -0.90
N ASN A 249 -12.55 -1.47 -2.09
CA ASN A 249 -13.24 -2.55 -2.80
C ASN A 249 -14.37 -3.22 -1.98
N ALA A 250 -14.91 -2.51 -0.98
CA ALA A 250 -16.06 -2.91 -0.20
C ALA A 250 -17.27 -2.08 -0.60
N LYS A 251 -18.44 -2.71 -0.66
CA LYS A 251 -19.69 -1.93 -0.67
C LYS A 251 -19.93 -1.36 0.74
N PRO A 252 -20.64 -0.23 0.89
CA PRO A 252 -20.92 0.35 2.21
C PRO A 252 -21.51 -0.66 3.21
N GLU A 253 -22.38 -1.55 2.74
CA GLU A 253 -22.98 -2.63 3.54
C GLU A 253 -21.99 -3.73 3.97
N GLU A 254 -20.86 -3.88 3.29
CA GLU A 254 -19.82 -4.87 3.59
C GLU A 254 -18.79 -4.37 4.61
N ALA A 255 -18.70 -3.05 4.81
CA ALA A 255 -17.73 -2.40 5.69
C ALA A 255 -18.35 -1.20 6.44
N PRO A 256 -19.43 -1.42 7.22
CA PRO A 256 -20.15 -0.35 7.92
C PRO A 256 -19.30 0.36 8.97
N HIS A 257 -18.25 -0.30 9.47
CA HIS A 257 -17.35 0.22 10.50
C HIS A 257 -16.00 0.69 9.93
N SER A 258 -15.94 0.91 8.60
CA SER A 258 -14.73 1.43 7.95
C SER A 258 -14.31 2.77 8.52
N PHE A 259 -13.00 2.96 8.67
CA PHE A 259 -12.42 4.27 8.96
C PHE A 259 -12.35 5.15 7.72
N PHE A 260 -12.38 4.55 6.53
CA PHE A 260 -12.05 5.22 5.29
C PHE A 260 -13.12 5.04 4.21
N SER A 261 -13.22 6.07 3.37
CA SER A 261 -13.93 6.05 2.09
C SER A 261 -12.92 6.21 0.96
N HIS A 262 -13.19 5.60 -0.18
CA HIS A 262 -12.26 5.54 -1.31
C HIS A 262 -12.87 6.19 -2.54
N PHE A 263 -12.13 7.13 -3.12
CA PHE A 263 -12.49 7.83 -4.33
C PHE A 263 -11.60 7.36 -5.48
N TYR A 264 -12.06 7.49 -6.72
CA TYR A 264 -11.28 7.04 -7.88
C TYR A 264 -10.14 8.01 -8.21
N GLY A 265 -8.93 7.77 -7.70
CA GLY A 265 -7.68 8.38 -8.17
C GLY A 265 -6.94 7.49 -9.17
N SER A 266 -6.22 8.08 -10.12
CA SER A 266 -5.56 7.36 -11.22
C SER A 266 -4.08 7.69 -11.34
N SER A 267 -3.36 7.79 -10.22
CA SER A 267 -1.93 8.15 -10.18
C SER A 267 -1.02 7.10 -10.85
N TRP A 268 -1.55 5.89 -11.04
CA TRP A 268 -0.87 4.71 -11.59
C TRP A 268 -1.25 4.37 -13.03
N HIS A 269 -2.34 4.94 -13.54
CA HIS A 269 -2.95 4.46 -14.78
C HIS A 269 -2.34 5.18 -16.00
N ALA A 270 -1.29 4.58 -16.54
CA ALA A 270 -0.98 4.69 -17.97
C ALA A 270 -1.84 3.66 -18.77
N ASP A 271 -1.78 3.71 -20.10
CA ASP A 271 -2.61 2.88 -21.00
C ASP A 271 -2.49 1.35 -20.78
N ASP A 272 -1.43 0.88 -20.10
CA ASP A 272 -1.14 -0.52 -19.82
C ASP A 272 -1.90 -1.11 -18.60
N ALA A 273 -2.40 -0.27 -17.68
CA ALA A 273 -3.17 -0.73 -16.53
C ALA A 273 -4.49 -1.41 -16.94
N ALA A 274 -5.10 -0.95 -18.04
CA ALA A 274 -6.30 -1.57 -18.62
C ALA A 274 -6.01 -2.99 -19.16
N PHE A 275 -4.82 -3.21 -19.75
CA PHE A 275 -4.40 -4.51 -20.25
C PHE A 275 -4.13 -5.51 -19.13
N ILE A 276 -3.52 -5.05 -18.03
CA ILE A 276 -3.31 -5.89 -16.83
C ILE A 276 -4.64 -6.19 -16.13
N GLY A 277 -5.56 -5.21 -16.03
CA GLY A 277 -6.92 -5.43 -15.53
C GLY A 277 -7.73 -6.41 -16.38
N PHE A 278 -7.53 -6.39 -17.70
CA PHE A 278 -8.09 -7.38 -18.62
C PHE A 278 -7.54 -8.78 -18.34
N LEU A 279 -6.22 -8.94 -18.19
CA LEU A 279 -5.60 -10.22 -17.83
C LEU A 279 -6.05 -10.72 -16.45
N GLY A 280 -6.23 -9.84 -15.48
CA GLY A 280 -6.74 -10.20 -14.15
C GLY A 280 -8.18 -10.72 -14.18
N THR A 281 -9.05 -10.07 -14.97
CA THR A 281 -10.48 -10.42 -15.07
C THR A 281 -10.72 -11.67 -15.92
N TRP A 282 -10.04 -11.78 -17.06
CA TRP A 282 -10.30 -12.83 -18.06
C TRP A 282 -9.25 -13.94 -18.07
N GLY A 283 -8.10 -13.72 -17.42
CA GLY A 283 -6.99 -14.67 -17.41
C GLY A 283 -7.40 -16.03 -16.91
N LYS A 284 -8.12 -16.12 -15.79
CA LYS A 284 -8.63 -17.40 -15.27
C LYS A 284 -9.49 -18.15 -16.29
N GLY A 285 -10.41 -17.47 -17.00
CA GLY A 285 -11.23 -18.08 -18.04
C GLY A 285 -10.43 -18.56 -19.24
N LEU A 286 -9.43 -17.78 -19.68
CA LEU A 286 -8.51 -18.17 -20.75
C LEU A 286 -7.65 -19.40 -20.36
N MET A 287 -7.27 -19.53 -19.08
CA MET A 287 -6.55 -20.72 -18.59
C MET A 287 -7.41 -22.00 -18.64
N TRP A 288 -8.72 -21.91 -18.33
CA TRP A 288 -9.63 -23.06 -18.41
C TRP A 288 -9.89 -23.50 -19.86
N PHE A 289 -10.00 -22.56 -20.81
CA PHE A 289 -10.13 -22.88 -22.23
C PHE A 289 -8.84 -23.43 -22.86
N GLY A 290 -7.67 -23.08 -22.33
CA GLY A 290 -6.39 -23.61 -22.81
C GLY A 290 -6.01 -25.00 -22.28
N LEU A 291 -6.75 -25.52 -21.30
CA LEU A 291 -6.59 -26.87 -20.73
C LEU A 291 -7.59 -27.90 -21.31
N LEU A 292 -8.56 -27.47 -22.14
CA LEU A 292 -9.47 -28.31 -22.93
C LEU A 292 -8.94 -28.50 -24.35
#